data_AF-A0A2N5DE63-F1
#
_entry.id   AF-A0A2N5DE63-F1
#
_cell.length_a   1.000
_cell.length_b   1.000
_cell.length_c   1.000
_cell.angle_alpha   90.00
_cell.angle_beta   90.00
_cell.angle_gamma   90.00
#
_symmetry.space_group_name_H-M   'P 1'
#
loop_
_entity.id
_entity.type
_entity.pdbx_description
1 polymer ?
#
loop_
_entity_poly.entity_id
_entity_poly.type
_entity_poly.pdbx_seq_one_letter_code
_entity_poly.pdbx_strand_id
1 'polypeptide(L)'
;MRPREGFDVQLLKGRINRASYWVIVGVAIAAMLVSALVFRRPLPAALVVMLIAAVPRLHDLGRTGWWAGGVFIALLALFFGGGFVIPPQAYQNALGVAVLALPVLLSVLGGLPGQTADNRFGPPPPKGLSFKPAVPPAPQTEA
;
A
#
# COMPACT_ATOMS: atom_id res chain seq x y z
N MET A 1 -9.40 0.80 31.41
CA MET A 1 -9.65 1.21 30.01
C MET A 1 -8.40 0.91 29.19
N ARG A 2 -8.45 -0.01 28.22
CA ARG A 2 -7.31 -0.19 27.29
C ARG A 2 -7.29 1.03 26.37
N PRO A 3 -6.15 1.70 26.17
CA PRO A 3 -6.06 2.80 25.22
C PRO A 3 -6.47 2.26 23.85
N ARG A 4 -7.46 2.89 23.22
CA ARG A 4 -7.77 2.69 21.81
C ARG A 4 -6.61 3.26 21.02
N GLU A 5 -5.49 2.55 20.97
CA GLU A 5 -4.47 2.84 19.97
C GLU A 5 -5.17 2.80 18.62
N GLY A 6 -5.13 3.93 17.90
CA GLY A 6 -5.86 4.10 16.64
C GLY A 6 -5.55 2.97 15.68
N PHE A 7 -6.60 2.32 15.18
CA PHE A 7 -6.57 1.23 14.20
C PHE A 7 -5.58 1.49 13.05
N ASP A 8 -5.46 2.75 12.63
CA ASP A 8 -4.59 3.20 11.53
C ASP A 8 -3.09 3.03 11.82
N VAL A 9 -2.66 3.29 13.06
CA VAL A 9 -1.24 3.21 13.44
C VAL A 9 -0.78 1.76 13.52
N GLN A 10 -1.68 0.85 13.94
CA GLN A 10 -1.36 -0.57 14.05
C GLN A 10 -1.29 -1.25 12.67
N LEU A 11 -2.13 -0.84 11.72
CA LEU A 11 -2.09 -1.32 10.33
C LEU A 11 -0.75 -1.01 9.65
N LEU A 12 -0.24 0.21 9.82
CA LEU A 12 1.02 0.62 9.20
C LEU A 12 2.24 -0.05 9.82
N LYS A 13 2.18 -0.45 11.09
CA LYS A 13 3.28 -1.15 11.79
C LYS A 13 3.31 -2.65 11.47
N GLY A 14 2.15 -3.25 11.22
CA GLY A 14 2.01 -4.68 11.01
C GLY A 14 2.23 -5.15 9.58
N ARG A 15 1.73 -6.36 9.30
CA ARG A 15 1.79 -7.06 8.02
C ARG A 15 0.39 -7.33 7.49
N ILE A 16 0.19 -7.27 6.18
CA ILE A 16 -1.06 -7.70 5.55
C ILE A 16 -0.83 -8.80 4.52
N ASN A 17 -1.75 -9.75 4.47
CA ASN A 17 -1.74 -10.82 3.48
C ASN A 17 -2.21 -10.33 2.10
N ARG A 18 -2.08 -11.19 1.09
CA ARG A 18 -2.50 -10.90 -0.30
C ARG A 18 -4.00 -10.63 -0.43
N ALA A 19 -4.85 -11.38 0.25
CA ALA A 19 -6.30 -11.24 0.11
C ALA A 19 -6.77 -9.87 0.60
N SER A 20 -6.35 -9.47 1.80
CA SER A 20 -6.65 -8.15 2.36
C SER A 20 -6.07 -7.02 1.50
N TYR A 21 -4.84 -7.19 0.99
CA TYR A 21 -4.22 -6.22 0.09
C TYR A 21 -5.06 -6.01 -1.18
N TRP A 22 -5.43 -7.10 -1.88
CA TRP A 22 -6.21 -7.03 -3.11
C TRP A 22 -7.62 -6.48 -2.89
N VAL A 23 -8.24 -6.71 -1.73
CA VAL A 23 -9.52 -6.07 -1.39
C VAL A 23 -9.35 -4.56 -1.26
N ILE A 24 -8.32 -4.08 -0.55
CA ILE A 24 -8.08 -2.63 -0.41
C ILE A 24 -7.79 -2.00 -1.77
N VAL A 25 -6.94 -2.62 -2.58
CA VAL A 25 -6.62 -2.14 -3.93
C VAL A 25 -7.86 -2.14 -4.82
N GLY A 26 -8.65 -3.22 -4.81
CA GLY A 26 -9.88 -3.32 -5.60
C GLY A 26 -10.91 -2.25 -5.22
N VAL A 27 -11.10 -2.01 -3.91
CA VAL A 27 -11.98 -0.94 -3.42
C VAL A 27 -11.45 0.44 -3.83
N ALA A 28 -10.14 0.69 -3.73
CA ALA A 28 -9.54 1.96 -4.15
C ALA A 28 -9.71 2.21 -5.66
N ILE A 29 -9.52 1.18 -6.50
CA ILE A 29 -9.76 1.26 -7.94
C ILE A 29 -11.23 1.53 -8.23
N ALA A 30 -12.14 0.79 -7.60
CA ALA A 30 -13.58 0.98 -7.79
C ALA A 30 -14.02 2.40 -7.41
N ALA A 31 -13.55 2.92 -6.27
CA ALA A 31 -13.82 4.29 -5.84
C ALA A 31 -13.29 5.33 -6.85
N MET A 32 -12.08 5.13 -7.36
CA MET A 32 -11.48 5.99 -8.38
C MET A 32 -12.30 5.98 -9.68
N LEU A 33 -12.73 4.82 -10.14
CA LEU A 33 -13.55 4.68 -11.36
C LEU A 33 -14.93 5.31 -11.19
N VAL A 34 -15.62 5.03 -10.08
CA VAL A 34 -16.92 5.66 -9.77
C VAL A 34 -16.77 7.18 -9.77
N SER A 35 -15.72 7.71 -9.17
CA SER A 35 -15.55 9.15 -9.14
C SER A 35 -15.23 9.78 -10.48
N ALA A 36 -14.38 9.14 -11.28
CA ALA A 36 -14.07 9.58 -12.64
C ALA A 36 -15.30 9.56 -13.54
N LEU A 37 -16.17 8.55 -13.41
CA LEU A 37 -17.35 8.39 -14.27
C LEU A 37 -18.52 9.28 -13.83
N VAL A 38 -18.80 9.34 -12.53
CA VAL A 38 -19.96 10.05 -11.97
C VAL A 38 -19.67 11.53 -11.76
N PHE A 39 -18.54 11.86 -11.13
CA PHE A 39 -18.18 13.24 -10.77
C PHE A 39 -17.25 13.90 -11.79
N ARG A 40 -16.82 13.18 -12.83
CA ARG A 40 -15.87 13.66 -13.86
C ARG A 40 -14.57 14.21 -13.26
N ARG A 41 -14.19 13.71 -12.08
CA ARG A 41 -12.96 14.09 -11.37
C ARG A 41 -12.29 12.83 -10.82
N PRO A 42 -11.00 12.60 -11.10
CA PRO A 42 -10.29 11.50 -10.45
C PRO A 42 -10.15 11.79 -8.94
N LEU A 43 -10.15 10.74 -8.11
CA LEU A 43 -9.90 10.85 -6.67
C LEU A 43 -8.42 10.66 -6.37
N PRO A 44 -7.66 11.72 -6.04
CA PRO A 44 -6.25 11.57 -5.64
C PRO A 44 -6.12 10.75 -4.35
N ALA A 45 -7.16 10.75 -3.50
CA ALA A 45 -7.21 9.97 -2.27
C ALA A 45 -7.07 8.45 -2.50
N ALA A 46 -7.46 7.92 -3.67
CA ALA A 46 -7.30 6.50 -3.98
C ALA A 46 -5.81 6.10 -4.01
N LEU A 47 -4.93 6.99 -4.47
CA LEU A 47 -3.48 6.77 -4.44
C LEU A 47 -2.96 6.71 -3.00
N VAL A 48 -3.46 7.59 -2.12
CA VAL A 48 -3.10 7.56 -0.69
C VAL A 48 -3.52 6.25 -0.03
N VAL A 49 -4.72 5.76 -0.34
CA VAL A 49 -5.18 4.45 0.14
C VAL A 49 -4.28 3.31 -0.35
N MET A 50 -3.87 3.35 -1.63
CA MET A 50 -2.92 2.37 -2.18
C MET A 50 -1.55 2.43 -1.50
N LEU A 51 -1.05 3.63 -1.15
CA LEU A 51 0.18 3.79 -0.36
C LEU A 51 0.03 3.14 1.03
N ILE A 52 -1.06 3.43 1.73
CA ILE A 52 -1.36 2.87 3.05
C ILE A 52 -1.43 1.35 3.00
N ALA A 53 -1.95 0.76 1.91
CA ALA A 53 -1.98 -0.69 1.71
C ALA A 53 -0.60 -1.27 1.33
N ALA A 54 0.19 -0.55 0.54
CA ALA A 54 1.49 -1.01 0.05
C ALA A 54 2.53 -1.16 1.19
N VAL A 55 2.48 -0.30 2.20
CA VAL A 55 3.41 -0.32 3.35
C VAL A 55 3.37 -1.65 4.12
N PRO A 56 2.25 -2.08 4.72
CA PRO A 56 2.20 -3.36 5.44
C PRO A 56 2.31 -4.58 4.51
N ARG A 57 2.05 -4.42 3.21
CA ARG A 57 2.33 -5.47 2.22
C ARG A 57 3.84 -5.65 1.99
N LEU A 58 4.60 -4.55 1.94
CA LEU A 58 6.07 -4.59 1.91
C LEU A 58 6.64 -5.19 3.19
N HIS A 59 6.05 -4.88 4.35
CA HIS A 59 6.42 -5.48 5.63
C HIS A 59 6.25 -7.00 5.62
N ASP A 60 5.21 -7.51 4.95
CA ASP A 60 5.00 -8.93 4.77
C ASP A 60 6.10 -9.62 3.92
N LEU A 61 6.78 -8.85 3.07
CA LEU A 61 7.96 -9.28 2.31
C LEU A 61 9.29 -9.03 3.07
N GLY A 62 9.24 -8.55 4.31
CA GLY A 62 10.42 -8.18 5.11
C GLY A 62 11.08 -6.87 4.70
N ARG A 63 10.49 -6.11 3.77
CA ARG A 63 11.00 -4.81 3.29
C ARG A 63 10.38 -3.65 4.06
N THR A 64 11.05 -2.51 4.12
CA THR A 64 10.52 -1.30 4.77
C THR A 64 9.47 -0.61 3.90
N GLY A 65 8.50 0.07 4.52
CA GLY A 65 7.55 0.93 3.82
C GLY A 65 8.17 2.07 2.99
N TRP A 66 9.44 2.41 3.24
CA TRP A 66 10.18 3.43 2.48
C TRP A 66 10.28 3.15 0.99
N TRP A 67 10.20 1.90 0.55
CA TRP A 67 10.12 1.57 -0.88
C TRP A 67 8.84 2.11 -1.52
N ALA A 68 7.70 1.96 -0.85
CA ALA A 68 6.45 2.58 -1.30
C ALA A 68 6.53 4.10 -1.16
N GLY A 69 7.05 4.61 -0.04
CA GLY A 69 7.24 6.05 0.18
C GLY A 69 8.04 6.71 -0.95
N GLY A 70 9.17 6.13 -1.37
CA GLY A 70 9.99 6.65 -2.46
C GLY A 70 9.26 6.71 -3.80
N VAL A 71 8.50 5.67 -4.16
CA VAL A 71 7.68 5.67 -5.38
C VAL A 71 6.62 6.78 -5.33
N PHE A 72 5.94 6.93 -4.20
CA PHE A 72 4.91 7.97 -4.06
C PHE A 72 5.50 9.37 -4.03
N ILE A 73 6.65 9.59 -3.39
CA ILE A 73 7.36 10.87 -3.42
C ILE A 73 7.77 11.21 -4.85
N ALA A 74 8.29 10.25 -5.62
CA ALA A 74 8.63 10.46 -7.03
C ALA A 74 7.39 10.83 -7.87
N LEU A 75 6.24 10.20 -7.61
CA LEU A 75 4.98 10.55 -8.26
C LEU A 75 4.51 11.97 -7.89
N LEU A 76 4.57 12.35 -6.61
CA LEU A 76 4.24 13.72 -6.19
C LEU A 76 5.17 14.74 -6.86
N ALA A 77 6.48 14.48 -6.87
CA ALA A 77 7.45 15.35 -7.53
C ALA A 77 7.15 15.48 -9.03
N LEU A 78 6.77 14.39 -9.69
CA LEU A 78 6.36 14.44 -11.09
C LEU A 78 5.10 15.27 -11.29
N PHE A 79 4.02 15.01 -10.55
CA PHE A 79 2.73 15.71 -10.72
C PHE A 79 2.78 17.20 -10.38
N PHE A 80 3.51 17.57 -9.31
CA PHE A 80 3.52 18.94 -8.80
C PHE A 80 4.75 19.75 -9.24
N GLY A 81 5.87 19.10 -9.55
CA GLY A 81 7.13 19.75 -9.92
C GLY A 81 7.52 19.56 -11.38
N GLY A 82 7.15 18.42 -11.99
CA GLY A 82 7.62 18.01 -13.32
C GLY A 82 7.33 19.04 -14.41
N GLY A 83 6.15 19.67 -14.38
CA GLY A 83 5.76 20.68 -15.38
C GLY A 83 6.63 21.95 -15.39
N PHE A 84 7.38 22.23 -14.33
CA PHE A 84 8.27 23.40 -14.25
C PHE A 84 9.68 23.14 -14.80
N VAL A 85 10.11 21.87 -14.85
CA VAL A 85 11.51 21.51 -15.13
C VAL A 85 11.68 20.54 -16.29
N ILE A 86 10.61 19.90 -16.76
CA ILE A 86 10.62 18.92 -17.84
C ILE A 86 9.95 19.52 -19.10
N PRO A 87 10.56 19.42 -20.30
CA PRO A 87 9.93 19.85 -21.54
C PRO A 87 8.55 19.20 -21.75
N PRO A 88 7.56 19.89 -22.35
CA PRO A 88 6.17 19.41 -22.38
C PRO A 88 5.97 17.98 -22.90
N GLN A 89 6.61 17.63 -24.02
CA GLN A 89 6.51 16.28 -24.60
C GLN A 89 7.11 15.22 -23.67
N ALA A 90 8.28 15.49 -23.08
CA ALA A 90 8.94 14.58 -22.16
C ALA A 90 8.15 14.43 -20.85
N TYR A 91 7.49 15.50 -20.38
CA TYR A 91 6.62 15.46 -19.22
C TYR A 91 5.40 14.57 -19.46
N GLN A 92 4.74 14.72 -20.62
CA GLN A 92 3.62 13.85 -21.00
C GLN A 92 4.04 12.38 -21.09
N ASN A 93 5.20 12.11 -21.70
CA ASN A 93 5.74 10.74 -21.77
C ASN A 93 6.01 10.18 -20.36
N ALA A 94 6.60 10.97 -19.47
CA ALA A 94 6.87 10.56 -18.09
C ALA A 94 5.59 10.26 -17.31
N LEU A 95 4.54 11.09 -17.46
CA LEU A 95 3.22 10.82 -16.89
C LEU A 95 2.61 9.53 -17.45
N GLY A 96 2.72 9.30 -18.76
CA GLY A 96 2.27 8.07 -19.40
C GLY A 96 2.96 6.82 -18.83
N VAL A 97 4.29 6.87 -18.68
CA VAL A 97 5.07 5.80 -18.04
C VAL A 97 4.64 5.60 -16.60
N ALA A 98 4.45 6.66 -15.82
CA ALA A 98 4.03 6.56 -14.41
C ALA A 98 2.66 5.87 -14.27
N VAL A 99 1.70 6.21 -15.13
CA VAL A 99 0.36 5.61 -15.17
C VAL A 99 0.41 4.11 -15.49
N LEU A 100 1.35 3.68 -16.33
CA LEU A 100 1.53 2.26 -16.68
C LEU A 100 2.33 1.49 -15.64
N ALA A 101 3.38 2.10 -15.09
CA ALA A 101 4.31 1.44 -14.17
C ALA A 101 3.70 1.22 -12.78
N LEU A 102 2.93 2.17 -12.26
CA LEU A 102 2.37 2.07 -10.91
C LEU A 102 1.45 0.84 -10.74
N PRO A 103 0.47 0.56 -11.63
CA PRO A 103 -0.34 -0.65 -11.54
C PRO A 103 0.49 -1.94 -11.63
N VAL A 104 1.54 -1.97 -12.44
CA VAL A 104 2.45 -3.13 -12.54
C VAL A 104 3.17 -3.34 -11.22
N LEU A 105 3.74 -2.29 -10.62
CA LEU A 105 4.44 -2.38 -9.33
C LEU A 105 3.51 -2.83 -8.20
N LEU A 106 2.29 -2.28 -8.13
CA LEU A 106 1.29 -2.69 -7.15
C LEU A 106 0.86 -4.15 -7.37
N SER A 107 0.71 -4.57 -8.63
CA SER A 107 0.36 -5.96 -8.95
C SER A 107 1.46 -6.95 -8.59
N VAL A 108 2.73 -6.61 -8.86
CA VAL A 108 3.89 -7.39 -8.43
C VAL A 108 3.90 -7.51 -6.90
N LEU A 109 3.71 -6.40 -6.19
CA LEU A 109 3.64 -6.38 -4.73
C LEU A 109 2.50 -7.26 -4.17
N GLY A 110 1.34 -7.26 -4.82
CA GLY A 110 0.20 -8.11 -4.47
C GLY A 110 0.36 -9.59 -4.84
N GLY A 111 1.16 -9.89 -5.86
CA GLY A 111 1.39 -11.26 -6.36
C GLY A 111 2.45 -12.03 -5.59
N LEU A 112 3.49 -11.34 -5.11
CA LEU A 112 4.60 -11.99 -4.38
C LEU A 112 4.11 -12.67 -3.10
N PRO A 113 4.61 -13.87 -2.74
CA PRO A 113 4.27 -14.51 -1.47
C PRO A 113 4.92 -13.82 -0.27
N GLY A 114 4.18 -13.75 0.83
CA GLY A 114 4.67 -13.26 2.12
C GLY A 114 5.64 -14.24 2.80
N GLN A 115 6.40 -13.74 3.77
CA GLN A 115 7.25 -14.59 4.62
C GLN A 115 6.39 -15.44 5.56
N THR A 116 6.68 -16.73 5.68
CA THR A 116 5.96 -17.62 6.61
C THR A 116 6.47 -17.53 8.05
N ALA A 117 7.72 -17.12 8.22
CA ALA A 117 8.33 -16.90 9.53
C ALA A 117 8.00 -15.50 10.07
N ASP A 118 8.25 -15.35 11.37
CA ASP A 118 8.27 -14.06 12.03
C ASP A 118 9.37 -13.18 11.42
N ASN A 119 9.09 -11.88 11.30
CA ASN A 119 10.08 -10.90 10.89
C ASN A 119 10.01 -9.67 11.79
N ARG A 120 10.85 -8.66 11.53
CA ARG A 120 10.90 -7.41 12.33
C ARG A 120 9.58 -6.64 12.42
N PHE A 121 8.60 -6.96 11.58
CA PHE A 121 7.26 -6.35 11.56
C PHE A 121 6.20 -7.24 12.22
N GLY A 122 6.62 -8.35 12.82
CA GLY A 122 5.78 -9.26 13.60
C GLY A 122 5.47 -10.60 12.92
N PRO A 123 4.56 -11.38 13.53
CA PRO A 123 4.21 -12.71 13.05
C PRO A 123 3.45 -12.66 11.72
N PRO A 124 3.41 -13.77 10.97
CA PRO A 124 2.71 -13.84 9.70
C PRO A 124 1.22 -13.47 9.84
N PRO A 125 0.65 -12.73 8.88
CA PRO A 125 -0.75 -12.35 8.93
C PRO A 125 -1.66 -13.59 8.81
N PRO A 126 -2.86 -13.57 9.42
CA PRO A 126 -3.82 -14.66 9.31
C PRO A 126 -4.16 -14.98 7.85
N LYS A 127 -4.49 -16.24 7.55
CA LYS A 127 -5.01 -16.62 6.23
C LYS A 127 -6.41 -16.04 6.01
N GLY A 128 -6.76 -15.77 4.75
CA GLY A 128 -8.07 -15.21 4.37
C GLY A 128 -8.15 -13.69 4.54
N LEU A 129 -9.36 -13.12 4.57
CA LEU A 129 -9.57 -11.69 4.73
C LEU A 129 -9.39 -11.28 6.19
N SER A 130 -8.32 -10.56 6.52
CA SER A 130 -8.05 -10.05 7.87
C SER A 130 -7.40 -8.67 7.82
N PHE A 131 -7.98 -7.72 8.55
CA PHE A 131 -7.44 -6.38 8.76
C PHE A 131 -6.88 -6.18 10.18
N LYS A 132 -6.86 -7.25 10.98
CA LYS A 132 -6.32 -7.22 12.34
C LYS A 132 -4.83 -7.57 12.30
N PRO A 133 -3.97 -6.86 13.05
CA PRO A 133 -2.60 -7.28 13.26
C PRO A 133 -2.55 -8.70 13.84
N ALA A 134 -1.54 -9.47 13.43
CA ALA A 134 -1.27 -10.77 14.02
C ALA A 134 -0.78 -10.57 15.47
N VAL A 135 -1.39 -11.30 16.41
CA VAL A 135 -1.02 -11.26 17.83
C VAL A 135 0.09 -12.29 18.06
N PRO A 136 1.21 -11.94 18.72
CA PRO A 136 2.22 -12.92 19.11
C PRO A 136 1.58 -14.04 19.95
N PRO A 137 1.98 -15.32 19.76
CA PRO A 137 1.54 -16.38 20.65
C PRO A 137 1.93 -16.05 22.10
N ALA A 138 1.08 -16.41 23.07
CA ALA A 138 1.38 -16.21 24.47
C ALA A 138 2.71 -16.88 24.84
N PRO A 139 3.57 -16.26 25.66
CA PRO A 139 4.78 -16.90 26.13
C PRO A 139 4.37 -18.22 26.79
N GLN A 140 4.95 -19.33 26.30
CA GLN A 140 4.73 -20.63 26.90
C GLN A 140 5.31 -20.55 28.32
N THR A 141 4.44 -20.53 29.33
CA THR A 141 4.88 -20.75 30.71
C THR A 141 5.45 -22.15 30.77
N GLU A 142 6.78 -22.27 30.83
CA GLU A 142 7.45 -23.51 31.19
C GLU A 142 6.83 -23.99 32.52
N ALA A 143 6.29 -25.21 32.50
CA ALA A 143 5.70 -25.89 33.64
C ALA A 143 6.69 -26.89 34.21
#